data_AF-A0A0Q8F447-F1
#
_entry.id   AF-A0A0Q8F447-F1
#
_cell.length_a   1.000
_cell.length_b   1.000
_cell.length_c   1.000
_cell.angle_alpha   90.00
_cell.angle_beta   90.00
_cell.angle_gamma   90.00
#
_symmetry.space_group_name_H-M   'P 1'
#
loop_
_entity.id
_entity.type
_entity.pdbx_description
1 polymer ?
#
loop_
_entity_poly.entity_id
_entity_poly.type
_entity_poly.pdbx_seq_one_letter_code
_entity_poly.pdbx_strand_id
1 'polypeptide(L)'
;MVGKVVTTMTDIEQSSKKIAEIISVIDGIAFQTNILALNAAVEAARAGEQGRGFAVVASEVRTLAQRSANAAKEIKGLIENSVDKVADGSALVNQAGATMAEIVASVQRVTDIMSEISAASQEQSAGIEQVNQTIVQMDETTQQNAALVEEASAAARAMEEQAHALTASVSVFKLQAKVSAPARRPAAEAAPSRPAAARKARPPAVRAPEPVAAGDDHEDWQTF
;
A
#
# COMPACT_ATOMS: atom_id res chain seq x y z
N MET A 1 8.84 16.76 15.93
CA MET A 1 9.73 16.27 17.01
C MET A 1 11.14 16.00 16.52
N VAL A 2 11.35 15.25 15.45
CA VAL A 2 12.70 14.93 14.91
C VAL A 2 13.54 16.18 14.63
N GLY A 3 12.97 17.20 13.97
CA GLY A 3 13.68 18.46 13.70
C GLY A 3 14.22 19.15 14.96
N LYS A 4 13.50 19.07 16.09
CA LYS A 4 13.96 19.63 17.36
C LYS A 4 15.16 18.87 17.92
N VAL A 5 15.19 17.54 17.76
CA VAL A 5 16.33 16.71 18.21
C VAL A 5 17.58 17.01 17.38
N VAL A 6 17.43 17.17 16.06
CA VAL A 6 18.53 17.54 15.16
C VAL A 6 19.10 18.91 15.56
N THR A 7 18.24 19.92 15.76
CA THR A 7 18.68 21.24 16.23
C THR A 7 19.45 21.15 17.55
N THR A 8 18.93 20.40 18.54
CA THR A 8 19.63 20.22 19.82
C THR A 8 21.00 19.55 19.65
N MET A 9 21.13 18.56 18.74
CA MET A 9 22.42 17.92 18.47
C MET A 9 23.42 18.89 17.84
N THR A 10 22.97 19.75 16.92
CA THR A 10 23.81 20.83 16.35
C THR A 10 24.23 21.84 17.42
N ASP A 11 23.35 22.22 18.34
CA ASP A 11 23.68 23.14 19.44
C ASP A 11 24.71 22.54 20.40
N ILE A 12 24.62 21.23 20.67
CA ILE A 12 25.60 20.49 21.48
C ILE A 12 26.96 20.44 20.76
N GLU A 13 26.98 20.20 19.44
CA GLU A 13 28.21 20.19 18.64
C GLU A 13 28.91 21.55 18.69
N GLN A 14 28.16 22.64 18.48
CA GLN A 14 28.69 24.00 18.56
C GLN A 14 29.22 24.34 19.96
N SER A 15 28.47 23.96 21.00
CA SER A 15 28.89 24.15 22.39
C SER A 15 30.18 23.38 22.70
N SER A 16 30.31 22.17 22.19
CA SER A 16 31.50 21.32 22.36
C SER A 16 32.73 21.91 21.65
N LYS A 17 32.57 22.44 20.44
CA LYS A 17 33.64 23.18 19.73
C LYS A 17 34.11 24.40 20.52
N LYS A 18 33.18 25.16 21.08
CA LYS A 18 33.51 26.32 21.92
C LYS A 18 34.26 25.92 23.20
N ILE A 19 33.89 24.78 23.81
CA ILE A 19 34.66 24.23 24.93
C ILE A 19 36.08 23.87 24.50
N ALA A 20 36.26 23.23 23.34
CA ALA A 20 37.59 22.88 22.82
C ALA A 20 38.48 24.12 22.61
N GLU A 21 37.93 25.23 22.12
CA GLU A 21 38.63 26.51 22.01
C GLU A 21 39.07 27.06 23.37
N ILE A 22 38.19 27.03 24.38
CA ILE A 22 38.51 27.46 25.75
C ILE A 22 39.63 26.60 26.34
N ILE A 23 39.58 25.29 26.15
CA ILE A 23 40.62 24.37 26.63
C ILE A 23 41.97 24.64 25.95
N SER A 24 41.97 25.03 24.67
CA SER A 24 43.17 25.46 23.95
C SER A 24 43.80 26.71 24.58
N VAL A 25 42.98 27.68 25.01
CA VAL A 25 43.45 28.87 25.75
C VAL A 25 44.03 28.48 27.11
N ILE A 26 43.40 27.55 27.84
CA ILE A 26 43.89 27.08 29.14
C ILE A 26 45.25 26.37 29.00
N ASP A 27 45.43 25.53 27.99
CA ASP A 27 46.73 24.91 27.68
C ASP A 27 47.80 25.97 27.37
N GLY A 28 47.43 27.01 26.62
CA GLY A 28 48.28 28.19 26.37
C GLY A 28 48.70 28.92 27.66
N ILE A 29 47.77 29.13 28.60
CA ILE A 29 48.05 29.74 29.92
C ILE A 29 48.98 28.85 30.74
N ALA A 30 48.75 27.53 30.73
CA ALA A 30 49.60 26.56 31.42
C ALA A 30 51.03 26.60 30.86
N PHE A 31 51.17 26.66 29.52
CA PHE A 31 52.48 26.81 28.87
C PHE A 31 53.17 28.12 29.26
N GLN A 32 52.47 29.26 29.22
CA GLN A 32 53.04 30.55 29.63
C GLN A 32 53.48 30.53 31.10
N THR A 33 52.68 29.94 31.99
CA THR A 33 53.00 29.78 33.41
C THR A 33 54.24 28.91 33.61
N ASN A 34 54.39 27.85 32.81
CA ASN A 34 55.57 27.00 32.83
C ASN A 34 56.85 27.76 32.41
N ILE A 35 56.77 28.62 31.39
CA ILE A 35 57.90 29.48 30.96
C ILE A 35 58.24 30.52 32.03
N LEU A 36 57.24 31.16 32.63
CA LEU A 36 57.43 32.10 33.75
C LEU A 36 58.12 31.44 34.95
N ALA A 37 57.68 30.23 35.31
CA ALA A 37 58.28 29.46 36.40
C ALA A 37 59.74 29.07 36.11
N LEU A 38 60.05 28.71 34.86
CA LEU A 38 61.44 28.47 34.44
C LEU A 38 62.30 29.72 34.57
N ASN A 39 61.82 30.88 34.10
CA ASN A 39 62.55 32.15 34.22
C ASN A 39 62.78 32.52 35.70
N ALA A 40 61.78 32.32 36.56
CA ALA A 40 61.90 32.55 38.00
C ALA A 40 62.93 31.61 38.64
N ALA A 41 62.97 30.34 38.24
CA ALA A 41 63.99 29.39 38.73
C ALA A 41 65.41 29.81 38.33
N VAL A 42 65.59 30.33 37.12
CA VAL A 42 66.89 30.86 36.64
C VAL A 42 67.31 32.10 37.45
N GLU A 43 66.40 33.04 37.68
CA GLU A 43 66.71 34.25 38.46
C GLU A 43 66.99 33.93 39.94
N ALA A 44 66.27 32.95 40.49
CA ALA A 44 66.52 32.42 41.83
C ALA A 44 67.92 31.79 41.95
N ALA A 45 68.36 31.04 40.94
CA ALA A 45 69.72 30.50 40.88
C ALA A 45 70.77 31.60 40.80
N ARG A 46 70.48 32.69 40.07
CA ARG A 46 71.36 33.86 39.94
C ARG A 46 71.52 34.64 41.26
N ALA A 47 70.47 34.68 42.08
CA ALA A 47 70.49 35.31 43.41
C ALA A 47 71.22 34.48 44.48
N GLY A 48 71.67 33.27 44.16
CA GLY A 48 72.41 32.39 45.08
C GLY A 48 71.60 32.00 46.31
N GLU A 49 72.20 32.11 47.49
CA GLU A 49 71.57 31.71 48.76
C GLU A 49 70.28 32.49 49.08
N GLN A 50 70.18 33.76 48.66
CA GLN A 50 69.00 34.59 48.87
C GLN A 50 67.80 34.15 48.02
N GLY A 51 68.06 33.41 46.93
CA GLY A 51 67.04 32.90 46.02
C GLY A 51 66.46 31.54 46.39
N ARG A 52 66.97 30.86 47.43
CA ARG A 52 66.58 29.48 47.77
C ARG A 52 65.06 29.29 47.95
N GLY A 53 64.39 30.20 48.67
CA GLY A 53 62.95 30.15 48.85
C GLY A 53 62.17 30.34 47.54
N PHE A 54 62.62 31.26 46.69
CA PHE A 54 62.02 31.50 45.37
C PHE A 54 62.21 30.32 44.41
N ALA A 55 63.34 29.63 44.47
CA ALA A 55 63.60 28.44 43.65
C ALA A 55 62.60 27.31 43.93
N VAL A 56 62.25 27.08 45.20
CA VAL A 56 61.25 26.07 45.59
C VAL A 56 59.87 26.43 45.05
N VAL A 57 59.45 27.69 45.22
CA VAL A 57 58.16 28.17 44.69
C VAL A 57 58.11 28.05 43.17
N ALA A 58 59.19 28.42 42.47
CA ALA A 58 59.28 28.30 41.02
C ALA A 58 59.15 26.83 40.55
N SER A 59 59.76 25.88 41.26
CA SER A 59 59.61 24.44 40.96
C SER A 59 58.18 23.94 41.18
N GLU A 60 57.51 24.40 42.24
CA GLU A 60 56.13 24.02 42.53
C GLU A 60 55.16 24.59 41.48
N VAL A 61 55.32 25.86 41.11
CA VAL A 61 54.53 26.51 40.05
C VAL A 61 54.74 25.81 38.70
N ARG A 62 55.98 25.44 38.38
CA ARG A 62 56.29 24.67 37.16
C ARG A 62 55.57 23.33 37.15
N THR A 63 55.60 22.61 38.26
CA THR A 63 54.93 21.30 38.40
C THR A 63 53.41 21.44 38.27
N LEU A 64 52.83 22.47 38.87
CA LEU A 64 51.40 22.78 38.74
C LEU A 64 51.03 23.10 37.29
N ALA A 65 51.82 23.93 36.61
CA ALA A 65 51.61 24.27 35.21
C ALA A 65 51.65 23.04 34.29
N GLN A 66 52.62 22.14 34.50
CA GLN A 66 52.71 20.88 33.75
C GLN A 66 51.48 19.97 34.00
N ARG A 67 50.99 19.90 35.25
CA ARG A 67 49.77 19.16 35.59
C ARG A 67 48.53 19.76 34.91
N SER A 68 48.41 21.10 34.88
CA SER A 68 47.31 21.79 34.19
C SER A 68 47.33 21.53 32.68
N ALA A 69 48.50 21.56 32.03
CA ALA A 69 48.64 21.26 30.60
C ALA A 69 48.22 19.81 30.27
N ASN A 70 48.65 18.84 31.09
CA ASN A 70 48.25 17.45 30.91
C ASN A 70 46.72 17.27 31.06
N ALA A 71 46.12 17.87 32.08
CA ALA A 71 44.67 17.82 32.29
C ALA A 71 43.90 18.50 31.13
N ALA A 72 44.38 19.64 30.64
CA ALA A 72 43.80 20.32 29.47
C ALA A 72 43.82 19.40 28.23
N LYS A 73 44.93 18.69 28.00
CA LYS A 73 45.04 17.73 26.89
C LYS A 73 44.08 16.55 27.02
N GLU A 74 43.91 16.00 28.22
CA GLU A 74 42.94 14.93 28.48
C GLU A 74 41.50 15.40 28.23
N ILE A 75 41.13 16.58 28.74
CA ILE A 75 39.81 17.17 28.51
C ILE A 75 39.58 17.41 27.01
N LYS A 76 40.59 17.93 26.29
CA LYS A 76 40.50 18.14 24.84
C LYS A 76 40.17 16.83 24.11
N GLY A 77 40.85 15.74 24.43
CA GLY A 77 40.56 14.42 23.83
C GLY A 77 39.15 13.91 24.15
N LEU A 78 38.64 14.12 25.36
CA LEU A 78 37.26 13.76 25.71
C LEU A 78 36.22 14.59 24.95
N ILE A 79 36.49 15.87 24.72
CA ILE A 79 35.62 16.75 23.94
C ILE A 79 35.63 16.35 22.46
N GLU A 80 36.80 16.08 21.88
CA GLU A 80 36.91 15.56 20.50
C GLU A 80 36.10 14.27 20.32
N ASN A 81 36.25 13.31 21.23
CA ASN A 81 35.44 12.08 21.22
C ASN A 81 33.93 12.35 21.33
N SER A 82 33.55 13.35 22.13
CA SER A 82 32.13 13.72 22.30
C SER A 82 31.56 14.37 21.04
N VAL A 83 32.34 15.20 20.35
CA VAL A 83 31.95 15.80 19.06
C VAL A 83 31.71 14.71 18.02
N ASP A 84 32.62 13.73 17.91
CA ASP A 84 32.48 12.63 16.96
C ASP A 84 31.20 11.82 17.22
N LYS A 85 30.93 11.47 18.49
CA LYS A 85 29.70 10.75 18.86
C LYS A 85 28.41 11.53 18.60
N VAL A 86 28.44 12.86 18.79
CA VAL A 86 27.28 13.72 18.49
C VAL A 86 27.06 13.79 16.98
N ALA A 87 28.12 13.85 16.18
CA ALA A 87 28.02 13.82 14.73
C ALA A 87 27.40 12.50 14.23
N ASP A 88 27.88 11.35 14.74
CA ASP A 88 27.31 10.03 14.44
C ASP A 88 25.83 9.94 14.86
N GLY A 89 25.51 10.40 16.07
CA GLY A 89 24.14 10.45 16.57
C GLY A 89 23.22 11.33 15.71
N SER A 90 23.72 12.47 15.24
CA SER A 90 22.99 13.38 14.34
C SER A 90 22.67 12.70 13.01
N ALA A 91 23.63 11.97 12.42
CA ALA A 91 23.42 11.22 11.19
C ALA A 91 22.32 10.15 11.35
N LEU A 92 22.35 9.39 12.45
CA LEU A 92 21.34 8.37 12.74
C LEU A 92 19.94 8.97 12.95
N VAL A 93 19.85 10.10 13.65
CA VAL A 93 18.56 10.80 13.84
C VAL A 93 18.01 11.33 12.52
N ASN A 94 18.86 11.85 11.64
CA ASN A 94 18.45 12.29 10.31
C ASN A 94 17.91 11.13 9.47
N GLN A 95 18.59 9.97 9.48
CA GLN A 95 18.12 8.77 8.79
C GLN A 95 16.77 8.31 9.34
N ALA A 96 16.63 8.23 10.67
CA ALA A 96 15.35 7.88 11.30
C ALA A 96 14.24 8.90 10.95
N GLY A 97 14.61 10.18 10.81
CA GLY A 97 13.70 11.23 10.35
C GLY A 97 13.19 11.00 8.93
N ALA A 98 14.06 10.60 8.01
CA ALA A 98 13.69 10.26 6.64
C ALA A 98 12.74 9.05 6.59
N THR A 99 13.06 7.97 7.32
CA THR A 99 12.19 6.79 7.39
C THR A 99 10.82 7.13 7.99
N MET A 100 10.76 8.00 9.00
CA MET A 100 9.47 8.45 9.55
C MET A 100 8.66 9.25 8.52
N ALA A 101 9.30 10.05 7.67
CA ALA A 101 8.63 10.75 6.58
C ALA A 101 8.05 9.77 5.53
N GLU A 102 8.79 8.72 5.19
CA GLU A 102 8.31 7.65 4.30
C GLU A 102 7.12 6.88 4.89
N ILE A 103 7.12 6.63 6.21
CA ILE A 103 6.00 6.03 6.92
C ILE A 103 4.76 6.93 6.81
N VAL A 104 4.90 8.23 7.07
CA VAL A 104 3.78 9.18 6.96
C VAL A 104 3.23 9.20 5.53
N ALA A 105 4.10 9.24 4.52
CA ALA A 105 3.68 9.19 3.12
C ALA A 105 2.94 7.87 2.78
N SER A 106 3.40 6.75 3.34
CA SER A 106 2.75 5.44 3.14
C SER A 106 1.39 5.36 3.83
N VAL A 107 1.25 5.92 5.03
CA VAL A 107 -0.04 6.02 5.73
C VAL A 107 -1.02 6.91 4.96
N GLN A 108 -0.54 7.99 4.35
CA GLN A 108 -1.38 8.85 3.49
C GLN A 108 -1.92 8.06 2.30
N ARG A 109 -1.05 7.32 1.58
CA ARG A 109 -1.49 6.46 0.46
C ARG A 109 -2.53 5.43 0.88
N VAL A 110 -2.37 4.79 2.04
CA VAL A 110 -3.38 3.85 2.57
C VAL A 110 -4.70 4.57 2.86
N THR A 111 -4.66 5.79 3.38
CA THR A 111 -5.85 6.61 3.64
C THR A 111 -6.60 6.97 2.35
N ASP A 112 -5.86 7.30 1.29
CA ASP A 112 -6.42 7.59 -0.02
C ASP A 112 -7.09 6.34 -0.62
N ILE A 113 -6.42 5.18 -0.54
CA ILE A 113 -7.00 3.89 -0.97
C ILE A 113 -8.28 3.56 -0.18
N MET A 114 -8.30 3.78 1.14
CA MET A 114 -9.50 3.55 1.95
C MET A 114 -10.65 4.48 1.52
N SER A 115 -10.34 5.71 1.11
CA SER A 115 -11.33 6.66 0.61
C SER A 115 -11.90 6.21 -0.74
N GLU A 116 -11.05 5.72 -1.65
CA GLU A 116 -11.46 5.12 -2.93
C GLU A 116 -12.32 3.86 -2.72
N ILE A 117 -11.92 2.96 -1.82
CA ILE A 117 -12.69 1.76 -1.46
C ILE A 117 -14.06 2.15 -0.89
N SER A 118 -14.12 3.17 -0.03
CA SER A 118 -15.39 3.62 0.55
C SER A 118 -16.33 4.19 -0.52
N ALA A 119 -15.80 4.95 -1.48
CA ALA A 119 -16.58 5.46 -2.60
C ALA A 119 -17.09 4.33 -3.50
N ALA A 120 -16.21 3.40 -3.88
CA ALA A 120 -16.56 2.21 -4.66
C ALA A 120 -17.60 1.33 -3.94
N SER A 121 -17.51 1.21 -2.62
CA SER A 121 -18.48 0.46 -1.81
C SER A 121 -19.86 1.11 -1.79
N GLN A 122 -19.92 2.45 -1.78
CA GLN A 122 -21.19 3.17 -1.91
C GLN A 122 -21.81 3.00 -3.30
N GLU A 123 -21.00 3.08 -4.36
CA GLU A 123 -21.47 2.84 -5.73
C GLU A 123 -21.96 1.39 -5.91
N GLN A 124 -21.22 0.40 -5.40
CA GLN A 124 -21.66 -0.99 -5.41
C GLN A 124 -22.97 -1.19 -4.64
N SER A 125 -23.12 -0.53 -3.49
CA SER A 125 -24.36 -0.62 -2.71
C SER A 125 -25.56 -0.09 -3.50
N ALA A 126 -25.41 1.06 -4.15
CA ALA A 126 -26.44 1.61 -5.04
C ALA A 126 -26.74 0.69 -6.24
N GLY A 127 -25.69 0.09 -6.84
CA GLY A 127 -25.84 -0.89 -7.91
C GLY A 127 -26.60 -2.14 -7.47
N ILE A 128 -26.34 -2.64 -6.26
CA ILE A 128 -27.06 -3.79 -5.68
C ILE A 128 -28.54 -3.45 -5.45
N GLU A 129 -28.85 -2.24 -4.98
CA GLU A 129 -30.23 -1.79 -4.80
C GLU A 129 -31.00 -1.76 -6.14
N GLN A 130 -30.37 -1.28 -7.20
CA GLN A 130 -30.95 -1.30 -8.55
C GLN A 130 -31.15 -2.73 -9.09
N VAL A 131 -30.19 -3.62 -8.86
CA VAL A 131 -30.31 -5.05 -9.21
C VAL A 131 -31.48 -5.68 -8.45
N ASN A 132 -31.63 -5.37 -7.16
CA ASN A 132 -32.73 -5.87 -6.34
C ASN A 132 -34.10 -5.43 -6.90
N GLN A 133 -34.25 -4.15 -7.26
CA GLN A 133 -35.46 -3.64 -7.90
C GLN A 133 -35.78 -4.37 -9.21
N THR A 134 -34.75 -4.62 -10.04
CA THR A 134 -34.92 -5.35 -11.30
C THR A 134 -35.38 -6.79 -11.08
N ILE A 135 -34.85 -7.46 -10.05
CA ILE A 135 -35.26 -8.83 -9.68
C ILE A 135 -36.72 -8.85 -9.25
N VAL A 136 -37.17 -7.88 -8.44
CA VAL A 136 -38.57 -7.77 -8.02
C VAL A 136 -39.49 -7.60 -9.24
N GLN A 137 -39.11 -6.76 -10.21
CA GLN A 137 -39.89 -6.57 -11.43
C GLN A 137 -39.89 -7.80 -12.35
N MET A 138 -38.77 -8.52 -12.42
CA MET A 138 -38.71 -9.81 -13.12
C MET A 138 -39.61 -10.85 -12.47
N ASP A 139 -39.67 -10.89 -11.14
CA ASP A 139 -40.55 -11.79 -10.40
C ASP A 139 -42.02 -11.46 -10.68
N GLU A 140 -42.41 -10.19 -10.62
CA GLU A 140 -43.77 -9.74 -10.97
C GLU A 140 -44.17 -10.16 -12.40
N THR A 141 -43.29 -9.93 -13.38
CA THR A 141 -43.52 -10.34 -14.77
C THR A 141 -43.62 -11.86 -14.90
N THR A 142 -42.82 -12.60 -14.13
CA THR A 142 -42.85 -14.07 -14.11
C THR A 142 -44.17 -14.58 -13.54
N GLN A 143 -44.67 -13.98 -12.47
CA GLN A 143 -45.97 -14.29 -11.90
C GLN A 143 -47.11 -13.96 -12.86
N GLN A 144 -47.05 -12.81 -13.54
CA GLN A 144 -48.02 -12.43 -14.56
C GLN A 144 -48.03 -13.43 -15.72
N ASN A 145 -46.86 -13.86 -16.20
CA ASN A 145 -46.76 -14.86 -17.25
C ASN A 145 -47.37 -16.20 -16.82
N ALA A 146 -47.17 -16.61 -15.56
CA ALA A 146 -47.79 -17.82 -15.03
C ALA A 146 -49.32 -17.70 -15.03
N ALA A 147 -49.88 -16.57 -14.58
CA ALA A 147 -51.31 -16.31 -14.61
C ALA A 147 -51.88 -16.32 -16.04
N LEU A 148 -51.21 -15.67 -17.00
CA LEU A 148 -51.59 -15.69 -18.41
C LEU A 148 -51.58 -17.10 -19.00
N VAL A 149 -50.63 -17.95 -18.61
CA VAL A 149 -50.59 -19.35 -19.03
C VAL A 149 -51.76 -20.13 -18.45
N GLU A 150 -52.14 -19.91 -17.19
CA GLU A 150 -53.33 -20.52 -16.59
C GLU A 150 -54.61 -20.09 -17.31
N GLU A 151 -54.78 -18.79 -17.58
CA GLU A 151 -55.90 -18.25 -18.33
C GLU A 151 -55.97 -18.82 -19.75
N ALA A 152 -54.83 -18.88 -20.46
CA ALA A 152 -54.75 -19.44 -21.80
C ALA A 152 -55.09 -20.93 -21.83
N SER A 153 -54.66 -21.69 -20.81
CA SER A 153 -55.01 -23.10 -20.63
C SER A 153 -56.51 -23.29 -20.40
N ALA A 154 -57.12 -22.44 -19.56
CA ALA A 154 -58.57 -22.45 -19.35
C ALA A 154 -59.35 -22.11 -20.62
N ALA A 155 -58.92 -21.10 -21.36
CA ALA A 155 -59.51 -20.73 -22.65
C ALA A 155 -59.38 -21.85 -23.69
N ALA A 156 -58.24 -22.53 -23.74
CA ALA A 156 -58.03 -23.68 -24.62
C ALA A 156 -59.00 -24.83 -24.31
N ARG A 157 -59.22 -25.16 -23.03
CA ARG A 157 -60.21 -26.17 -22.61
C ARG A 157 -61.64 -25.76 -22.98
N ALA A 158 -62.01 -24.51 -22.76
CA ALA A 158 -63.34 -24.01 -23.14
C ALA A 158 -63.57 -24.09 -24.66
N MET A 159 -62.55 -23.74 -25.47
CA MET A 159 -62.62 -23.90 -26.92
C MET A 159 -62.74 -25.37 -27.35
N GLU A 160 -62.02 -26.28 -26.69
CA GLU A 160 -62.13 -27.73 -26.91
C GLU A 160 -63.55 -28.25 -26.61
N GLU A 161 -64.14 -27.86 -25.48
CA GLU A 161 -65.52 -28.21 -25.13
C GLU A 161 -66.54 -27.69 -26.17
N GLN A 162 -66.39 -26.44 -26.63
CA GLN A 162 -67.26 -25.88 -27.68
C GLN A 162 -67.12 -26.63 -29.02
N ALA A 163 -65.89 -26.99 -29.41
CA ALA A 163 -65.65 -27.79 -30.61
C ALA A 163 -66.30 -29.18 -30.52
N HIS A 164 -66.23 -29.83 -29.35
CA HIS A 164 -66.95 -31.08 -29.09
C HIS A 164 -68.47 -30.92 -29.17
N ALA A 165 -69.04 -29.88 -28.55
CA ALA A 165 -70.47 -29.59 -28.61
C ALA A 165 -70.97 -29.33 -30.04
N LEU A 166 -70.18 -28.60 -30.85
CA LEU A 166 -70.48 -28.35 -32.25
C LEU A 166 -70.46 -29.66 -33.07
N THR A 167 -69.44 -30.50 -32.85
CA THR A 167 -69.32 -31.81 -33.50
C THR A 167 -70.50 -32.71 -33.16
N ALA A 168 -70.90 -32.76 -31.88
CA ALA A 168 -72.06 -33.50 -31.43
C ALA A 168 -73.36 -32.99 -32.09
N SER A 169 -73.53 -31.68 -32.19
CA SER A 169 -74.70 -31.06 -32.84
C SER A 169 -74.78 -31.41 -34.34
N VAL A 170 -73.65 -31.39 -35.05
CA VAL A 170 -73.58 -31.77 -36.47
C VAL A 170 -73.85 -33.28 -36.66
N SER A 171 -73.47 -34.13 -35.70
CA SER A 171 -73.65 -35.59 -35.79
C SER A 171 -75.12 -36.05 -35.78
N VAL A 172 -76.04 -35.22 -35.28
CA VAL A 172 -77.49 -35.49 -35.29
C VAL A 172 -78.07 -35.44 -36.71
N PHE A 173 -77.44 -34.68 -37.61
CA PHE A 173 -77.87 -34.60 -39.00
C PHE A 173 -77.54 -35.92 -39.73
N LYS A 174 -78.55 -36.79 -39.83
CA LYS A 174 -78.49 -37.98 -40.69
C LYS A 174 -78.52 -37.55 -42.15
N LEU A 175 -77.34 -37.53 -42.78
CA LEU A 175 -77.22 -37.49 -44.22
C LEU A 175 -77.88 -38.76 -44.77
N GLN A 176 -78.93 -38.61 -45.57
CA GLN A 176 -79.43 -39.72 -46.37
C GLN A 176 -78.27 -40.19 -47.24
N ALA A 177 -77.74 -41.37 -46.93
CA ALA A 177 -76.79 -42.06 -47.78
C ALA A 177 -77.51 -42.40 -49.09
N LYS A 178 -77.48 -41.44 -50.03
CA LYS A 178 -77.78 -41.71 -51.43
C LYS A 178 -76.45 -41.83 -52.14
N VAL A 179 -76.21 -43.08 -52.54
CA VAL A 179 -75.25 -43.58 -53.54
C VAL A 179 -73.85 -43.91 -53.01
N SER A 180 -73.67 -45.23 -52.86
CA SER A 180 -72.50 -46.03 -53.19
C SER A 180 -71.14 -45.36 -53.20
N ALA A 181 -70.27 -45.86 -52.31
CA ALA A 181 -68.86 -45.97 -52.65
C ALA A 181 -68.68 -46.67 -54.00
N PRO A 182 -67.65 -46.27 -54.75
CA PRO A 182 -66.63 -47.25 -55.05
C PRO A 182 -65.35 -46.89 -54.31
N ALA A 183 -64.77 -47.92 -53.71
CA ALA A 183 -63.45 -47.91 -53.12
C ALA A 183 -62.41 -47.25 -54.04
N ARG A 184 -61.77 -46.17 -53.56
CA ARG A 184 -60.47 -45.77 -54.08
C ARG A 184 -59.40 -46.44 -53.22
N ARG A 185 -58.66 -47.29 -53.90
CA ARG A 185 -57.52 -48.13 -53.53
C ARG A 185 -56.48 -47.48 -52.60
N PRO A 186 -55.68 -48.32 -51.91
CA PRO A 186 -54.92 -47.97 -50.72
C PRO A 186 -53.74 -47.04 -51.01
N ALA A 187 -53.31 -46.36 -49.94
CA ALA A 187 -52.08 -45.59 -49.87
C ALA A 187 -50.91 -46.37 -50.48
N ALA A 188 -50.17 -45.72 -51.37
CA ALA A 188 -48.90 -46.20 -51.85
C ALA A 188 -47.95 -46.36 -50.66
N GLU A 189 -47.64 -47.61 -50.39
CA GLU A 189 -46.51 -48.06 -49.59
C GLU A 189 -45.22 -47.54 -50.26
N ALA A 190 -44.74 -46.38 -49.80
CA ALA A 190 -43.40 -45.92 -50.09
C ALA A 190 -42.44 -46.68 -49.18
N ALA A 191 -41.61 -47.50 -49.81
CA ALA A 191 -40.55 -48.31 -49.24
C ALA A 191 -39.61 -47.52 -48.29
N PRO A 192 -38.92 -48.23 -47.37
CA PRO A 192 -38.14 -47.61 -46.31
C PRO A 192 -36.82 -47.06 -46.84
N SER A 193 -36.60 -45.75 -46.72
CA SER A 193 -35.27 -45.16 -46.87
C SER A 193 -34.43 -45.47 -45.61
N ARG A 194 -33.42 -46.33 -45.77
CA ARG A 194 -32.33 -46.58 -44.83
C ARG A 194 -31.73 -45.28 -44.28
N PRO A 195 -31.15 -45.32 -43.06
CA PRO A 195 -30.74 -44.12 -42.35
C PRO A 195 -29.44 -43.55 -42.94
N ALA A 196 -29.48 -42.29 -43.37
CA ALA A 196 -28.27 -41.52 -43.59
C ALA A 196 -27.87 -40.88 -42.24
N ALA A 197 -26.68 -41.28 -41.79
CA ALA A 197 -26.09 -40.89 -40.53
C ALA A 197 -25.99 -39.36 -40.34
N ALA A 198 -26.35 -38.95 -39.13
CA ALA A 198 -25.90 -37.80 -38.35
C ALA A 198 -25.02 -36.76 -39.08
N ARG A 199 -25.63 -35.62 -39.44
CA ARG A 199 -24.91 -34.33 -39.42
C ARG A 199 -25.27 -33.60 -38.14
N LYS A 200 -24.36 -33.64 -37.17
CA LYS A 200 -24.35 -32.77 -35.99
C LYS A 200 -24.30 -31.31 -36.46
N ALA A 201 -25.37 -30.55 -36.22
CA ALA A 201 -25.35 -29.11 -36.30
C ALA A 201 -24.62 -28.54 -35.07
N ARG A 202 -23.69 -27.64 -35.36
CA ARG A 202 -22.79 -26.94 -34.43
C ARG A 202 -23.58 -26.10 -33.42
N PRO A 203 -23.19 -26.02 -32.14
CA PRO A 203 -23.75 -25.05 -31.21
C PRO A 203 -23.31 -23.62 -31.56
N PRO A 204 -24.10 -22.58 -31.23
CA PRO A 204 -23.69 -21.20 -31.40
C PRO A 204 -22.57 -20.83 -30.41
N ALA A 205 -21.55 -20.14 -30.92
CA ALA A 205 -20.40 -19.71 -30.15
C ALA A 205 -20.76 -18.56 -29.20
N VAL A 206 -20.52 -18.76 -27.91
CA VAL A 206 -20.49 -17.72 -26.89
C VAL A 206 -19.24 -16.87 -27.13
N ARG A 207 -19.41 -15.55 -27.17
CA ARG A 207 -18.34 -14.57 -27.31
C ARG A 207 -17.75 -14.32 -25.92
N ALA A 208 -16.50 -14.71 -25.70
CA ALA A 208 -15.71 -14.35 -24.52
C ALA A 208 -14.74 -13.18 -24.88
N PRO A 209 -14.36 -12.32 -23.92
CA PRO A 209 -13.58 -11.11 -24.17
C PRO A 209 -12.09 -11.39 -24.41
N GLU A 210 -11.45 -10.44 -25.10
CA GLU A 210 -10.05 -10.44 -25.53
C GLU A 210 -9.04 -10.49 -24.36
N PRO A 211 -7.91 -11.21 -24.52
CA PRO A 211 -6.71 -10.96 -23.75
C PRO A 211 -5.84 -9.90 -24.45
N VAL A 212 -5.48 -8.84 -23.72
CA VAL A 212 -4.47 -7.86 -24.13
C VAL A 212 -3.10 -8.55 -24.12
N ALA A 213 -2.38 -8.43 -25.23
CA ALA A 213 -1.06 -9.02 -25.44
C ALA A 213 -0.01 -8.38 -24.53
N ALA A 214 0.75 -9.23 -23.85
CA ALA A 214 2.10 -8.91 -23.39
C ALA A 214 3.04 -8.95 -24.59
N GLY A 215 3.69 -7.84 -24.90
CA GLY A 215 4.95 -7.82 -25.61
C GLY A 215 6.07 -7.83 -24.57
N ASP A 216 6.91 -8.85 -24.60
CA ASP A 216 8.23 -8.82 -24.00
C ASP A 216 9.12 -7.83 -24.76
N ASP A 217 9.83 -6.98 -24.03
CA ASP A 217 11.27 -6.78 -24.24
C ASP A 217 11.87 -5.99 -23.05
N HIS A 218 12.58 -6.76 -22.22
CA HIS A 218 13.89 -6.48 -21.62
C HIS A 218 14.17 -5.24 -20.73
N GLU A 219 14.72 -5.58 -19.56
CA GLU A 219 15.76 -4.86 -18.80
C GLU A 219 15.43 -3.49 -18.19
N ASP A 220 15.06 -3.49 -16.91
CA ASP A 220 15.97 -3.08 -15.83
C ASP A 220 15.24 -3.24 -14.49
N TRP A 221 15.97 -3.57 -13.42
CA TRP A 221 15.72 -3.31 -11.98
C TRP A 221 16.33 -4.43 -11.12
N GLN A 222 17.66 -4.43 -11.01
CA GLN A 222 18.32 -4.74 -9.74
C GLN A 222 18.30 -3.48 -8.86
N THR A 223 18.01 -3.66 -7.56
CA THR A 223 17.96 -2.64 -6.48
C THR A 223 16.77 -1.68 -6.61
N PHE A 224 15.85 -1.56 -5.64
CA PHE A 224 16.01 -1.40 -4.19
C PHE A 224 15.02 -2.23 -3.38
#